data_AF-A0A956HTD6-F1
#
_entry.id   AF-A0A956HTD6-F1
#
_cell.length_a   1.000
_cell.length_b   1.000
_cell.length_c   1.000
_cell.angle_alpha   90.00
_cell.angle_beta   90.00
_cell.angle_gamma   90.00
#
_symmetry.space_group_name_H-M   'P 1'
#
loop_
_entity.id
_entity.type
_entity.pdbx_description
1 polymer ?
#
loop_
_entity_poly.entity_id
_entity_poly.type
_entity_poly.pdbx_seq_one_letter_code
_entity_poly.pdbx_strand_id
1 'polypeptide(L)'
;MDTFPKAQQREALESVVIRFAGDSGDGMQLTGSQFTNSTALMGNDLATFPDFPAEIRAPTGTTYGVSGFQIHFASHDIMTPGDAPDVLVAMN
;
A
#
# COMPACT_ATOMS: atom_id res chain seq x y z
N MET A 1 -31.13 7.78 -23.93
CA MET A 1 -31.70 7.83 -22.56
C MET A 1 -30.51 7.53 -21.67
N ASP A 2 -29.77 8.57 -21.31
CA ASP A 2 -28.40 8.43 -20.85
C ASP A 2 -28.41 8.23 -19.33
N THR A 3 -28.25 6.98 -18.92
CA THR A 3 -28.07 6.62 -17.51
C THR A 3 -26.66 7.01 -17.08
N PHE A 4 -26.53 8.18 -16.48
CA PHE A 4 -25.33 8.53 -15.73
C PHE A 4 -25.16 7.53 -14.56
N PRO A 5 -23.95 7.00 -14.33
CA PRO A 5 -23.72 6.12 -13.19
C PRO A 5 -24.09 6.84 -11.90
N LYS A 6 -24.86 6.18 -11.04
CA LYS A 6 -25.18 6.68 -9.69
C LYS A 6 -23.86 6.97 -8.96
N ALA A 7 -23.74 8.16 -8.39
CA ALA A 7 -22.61 8.50 -7.54
C ALA A 7 -22.49 7.46 -6.42
N GLN A 8 -21.36 6.76 -6.36
CA GLN A 8 -21.08 5.78 -5.33
C GLN A 8 -21.00 6.51 -3.98
N GLN A 9 -21.77 6.04 -3.00
CA GLN A 9 -21.78 6.62 -1.66
C GLN A 9 -20.41 6.37 -1.01
N ARG A 10 -19.78 7.42 -0.47
CA ARG A 10 -18.50 7.31 0.23
C ARG A 10 -18.73 6.66 1.58
N GLU A 11 -17.99 5.60 1.87
CA GLU A 11 -17.96 4.94 3.16
C GLU A 11 -16.78 5.48 3.99
N ALA A 12 -17.00 5.68 5.28
CA ALA A 12 -15.93 5.98 6.23
C ALA A 12 -15.39 4.64 6.76
N LEU A 13 -14.08 4.43 6.59
CA LEU A 13 -13.40 3.24 7.07
C LEU A 13 -12.70 3.56 8.39
N GLU A 14 -12.72 2.61 9.33
CA GLU A 14 -12.06 2.74 10.64
C GLU A 14 -10.53 2.72 10.51
N SER A 15 -10.01 1.85 9.65
CA SER A 15 -8.60 1.77 9.29
C SER A 15 -8.47 1.21 7.87
N VAL A 16 -7.28 1.36 7.26
CA VAL A 16 -7.01 0.83 5.92
C VAL A 16 -5.60 0.27 5.85
N VAL A 17 -5.47 -0.94 5.31
CA VAL A 17 -4.21 -1.59 4.95
C VAL A 17 -4.01 -1.50 3.44
N ILE A 18 -2.95 -0.81 3.00
CA ILE A 18 -2.55 -0.72 1.60
C ILE A 18 -1.25 -1.50 1.41
N ARG A 19 -1.21 -2.36 0.38
CA ARG A 19 0.02 -3.02 -0.07
C ARG A 19 0.37 -2.56 -1.48
N PHE A 20 1.56 -2.00 -1.64
CA PHE A 20 2.21 -1.77 -2.92
C PHE A 20 3.03 -3.01 -3.27
N ALA A 21 2.94 -3.50 -4.51
CA ALA A 21 3.69 -4.65 -4.99
C ALA A 21 4.17 -4.42 -6.43
N GLY A 22 5.35 -4.92 -6.74
CA GLY A 22 5.96 -4.79 -8.07
C GLY A 22 7.36 -5.41 -8.10
N ASP A 23 8.00 -5.34 -9.26
CA ASP A 23 9.36 -5.86 -9.41
C ASP A 23 10.36 -4.94 -8.69
N SER A 24 11.45 -5.54 -8.19
CA SER A 24 12.55 -4.81 -7.58
C SER A 24 13.04 -3.69 -8.48
N GLY A 25 12.99 -2.45 -7.99
CA GLY A 25 13.35 -1.25 -8.73
C GLY A 25 12.18 -0.41 -9.22
N ASP A 26 10.94 -0.91 -9.19
CA ASP A 26 9.75 -0.18 -9.64
C ASP A 26 9.31 0.96 -8.70
N GLY A 27 9.93 1.08 -7.52
CA GLY A 27 9.75 2.23 -6.62
C GLY A 27 8.76 2.06 -5.46
N MET A 28 8.28 0.85 -5.15
CA MET A 28 7.35 0.56 -4.03
C MET A 28 7.80 1.16 -2.71
N GLN A 29 9.11 1.10 -2.42
CA GLN A 29 9.69 1.64 -1.18
C GLN A 29 9.65 3.17 -1.15
N LEU A 30 9.92 3.83 -2.28
CA LEU A 30 9.85 5.29 -2.41
C LEU A 30 8.40 5.76 -2.30
N THR A 31 7.49 5.14 -3.04
CA THR A 31 6.05 5.42 -3.00
C THR A 31 5.49 5.21 -1.60
N GLY A 32 5.81 4.07 -0.98
CA GLY A 32 5.41 3.73 0.39
C GLY A 32 5.93 4.72 1.43
N SER A 33 7.19 5.16 1.32
CA SER A 33 7.77 6.19 2.20
C SER A 33 7.07 7.53 2.06
N GLN A 34 6.74 7.96 0.83
CA GLN A 34 6.01 9.21 0.60
C GLN A 34 4.58 9.15 1.10
N PHE A 35 3.92 8.00 0.95
CA PHE A 35 2.59 7.77 1.49
C PHE A 35 2.60 7.80 3.02
N THR A 36 3.59 7.15 3.63
CA THR A 36 3.82 7.13 5.08
C THR A 36 4.00 8.55 5.62
N ASN A 37 4.89 9.33 5.01
CA ASN A 37 5.14 10.71 5.42
C ASN A 37 3.87 11.57 5.29
N SER A 38 3.16 11.46 4.17
CA SER A 38 1.91 12.19 3.96
C SER A 38 0.83 11.81 4.97
N THR A 39 0.74 10.52 5.32
CA THR A 39 -0.20 9.99 6.31
C THR A 39 0.09 10.53 7.71
N ALA A 40 1.36 10.54 8.12
CA ALA A 40 1.79 11.11 9.38
C ALA A 40 1.56 12.63 9.44
N LEU A 41 1.83 13.36 8.35
CA LEU A 41 1.57 14.81 8.26
C LEU A 41 0.07 15.16 8.38
N MET A 42 -0.81 14.24 7.98
CA MET A 42 -2.27 14.38 8.17
C MET A 42 -2.72 14.03 9.59
N GLY A 43 -1.81 13.58 10.47
CA GLY A 43 -2.10 13.26 11.87
C GLY A 43 -2.69 11.87 12.11
N ASN A 44 -2.63 10.97 11.11
CA ASN A 44 -3.02 9.58 11.30
C ASN A 44 -1.90 8.80 11.97
N ASP A 45 -2.25 7.86 12.84
CA ASP A 45 -1.31 6.86 13.30
C ASP A 45 -1.15 5.77 12.25
N LEU A 46 0.02 5.13 12.23
CA LEU A 46 0.37 4.18 11.19
C LEU A 46 1.41 3.16 11.62
N ALA A 47 1.38 2.00 10.97
CA ALA A 47 2.44 1.01 10.98
C ALA A 47 2.80 0.60 9.55
N THR A 48 4.07 0.35 9.31
CA THR A 48 4.59 -0.03 7.99
C THR A 48 5.28 -1.38 8.03
N PHE A 49 5.30 -2.05 6.88
CA PHE A 49 6.04 -3.29 6.69
C PHE A 49 6.64 -3.32 5.29
N PRO A 50 7.92 -2.94 5.13
CA PRO A 50 8.61 -3.07 3.87
C PRO A 50 9.01 -4.53 3.64
N ASP A 51 8.74 -5.04 2.45
CA ASP A 51 9.07 -6.40 2.02
C ASP A 51 10.07 -6.34 0.86
N PHE A 52 11.25 -6.90 1.06
CA PHE A 52 12.35 -6.84 0.10
C PHE A 52 12.58 -8.23 -0.51
N PRO A 53 12.87 -8.31 -1.81
CA PRO A 53 13.08 -9.58 -2.48
C PRO A 53 14.30 -10.30 -1.91
N ALA A 54 14.25 -11.63 -1.90
CA ALA A 54 15.36 -12.45 -1.42
C ALA A 54 16.60 -12.33 -2.34
N GLU A 55 16.42 -11.96 -3.61
CA GLU A 55 17.47 -11.88 -4.61
C GLU A 55 17.69 -10.44 -5.06
N ILE A 56 18.93 -9.95 -4.95
CA ILE A 56 19.27 -8.56 -5.31
C ILE A 56 19.15 -8.33 -6.83
N ARG A 57 19.28 -9.38 -7.65
CA ARG A 57 19.15 -9.35 -9.12
C ARG A 57 18.34 -10.53 -9.65
N ALA A 58 17.11 -10.66 -9.17
CA ALA A 58 16.18 -11.60 -9.79
C ALA A 58 15.95 -11.23 -11.27
N PRO A 59 15.81 -12.21 -12.18
CA PRO A 59 15.32 -11.93 -13.52
C PRO A 59 13.95 -11.25 -13.45
N THR A 60 13.73 -10.23 -14.29
CA THR A 60 12.47 -9.47 -14.36
C THR A 60 11.29 -10.41 -14.59
N GLY A 61 10.16 -10.15 -13.91
CA GLY A 61 8.96 -10.98 -13.99
C GLY A 61 9.05 -12.34 -13.26
N THR A 62 10.07 -12.56 -12.42
CA THR A 62 10.14 -13.74 -11.55
C THR A 62 9.67 -13.41 -10.14
N THR A 63 9.07 -14.40 -9.46
CA THR A 63 8.60 -14.23 -8.06
C THR A 63 9.73 -13.89 -7.09
N TYR A 64 10.97 -14.23 -7.41
CA TYR A 64 12.15 -13.90 -6.59
C TYR A 64 12.49 -12.41 -6.60
N GLY A 65 12.02 -11.67 -7.60
CA GLY A 65 12.23 -10.23 -7.75
C GLY A 65 11.10 -9.37 -7.23
N VAL A 66 9.99 -9.98 -6.82
CA VAL A 66 8.83 -9.26 -6.32
C VAL A 66 9.17 -8.64 -4.97
N SER A 67 8.84 -7.36 -4.84
CA SER A 67 9.00 -6.58 -3.63
C SER A 67 7.66 -5.96 -3.23
N GLY A 68 7.55 -5.54 -1.98
CA GLY A 68 6.35 -4.91 -1.49
C GLY A 68 6.59 -3.85 -0.43
N PHE A 69 5.56 -3.04 -0.22
CA PHE A 69 5.51 -2.12 0.91
C PHE A 69 4.08 -2.10 1.42
N GLN A 70 3.89 -2.40 2.70
CA GLN A 70 2.58 -2.32 3.34
C GLN A 70 2.52 -1.15 4.32
N ILE A 71 1.39 -0.46 4.33
CA ILE A 71 1.06 0.55 5.34
C ILE A 71 -0.35 0.28 5.87
N HIS A 72 -0.50 0.31 7.18
CA HIS A 72 -1.78 0.33 7.87
C HIS A 72 -1.90 1.65 8.61
N PHE A 73 -3.00 2.36 8.44
CA PHE A 73 -3.20 3.67 9.05
C PHE A 73 -4.65 3.92 9.46
N ALA A 74 -4.84 4.77 10.47
CA ALA A 74 -6.14 5.17 10.98
C ALA A 74 -6.06 6.50 11.73
N SER A 75 -7.23 7.06 12.07
CA SER A 75 -7.32 8.22 12.98
C SER A 75 -7.19 7.85 14.47
N HIS A 76 -6.91 6.59 14.77
CA HIS A 76 -6.71 6.03 16.11
C HIS A 76 -5.42 5.19 16.11
N ASP A 77 -4.97 4.78 17.29
CA ASP A 77 -3.69 4.10 17.47
C ASP A 77 -3.57 2.79 16.66
N ILE A 78 -2.48 2.65 15.90
CA ILE A 78 -2.14 1.48 15.09
C ILE A 78 -0.86 0.84 15.60
N MET A 79 -0.95 -0.44 15.97
CA MET A 79 0.19 -1.19 16.54
C MET A 79 0.76 -2.28 15.61
N THR A 80 0.06 -2.60 14.52
CA THR A 80 0.47 -3.65 13.58
C THR A 80 0.28 -3.18 12.14
N PRO A 81 1.09 -3.66 11.19
CA PRO A 81 0.94 -3.32 9.78
C PRO A 81 -0.29 -3.96 9.12
N GLY A 82 -1.09 -4.75 9.85
CA GLY A 82 -2.26 -5.48 9.32
C GLY A 82 -1.91 -6.83 8.67
N ASP A 83 -2.89 -7.73 8.63
CA ASP A 83 -2.70 -9.11 8.14
C ASP A 83 -2.91 -9.23 6.63
N ALA A 84 -3.96 -8.59 6.10
CA ALA A 84 -4.33 -8.61 4.69
C ALA A 84 -4.58 -7.19 4.16
N PRO A 85 -4.27 -6.92 2.88
CA PRO A 85 -4.53 -5.61 2.29
C PRO A 85 -6.02 -5.44 1.98
N ASP A 86 -6.57 -4.29 2.38
CA ASP A 86 -7.84 -3.78 1.86
C ASP A 86 -7.67 -3.28 0.42
N VAL A 87 -6.48 -2.73 0.12
CA VAL A 87 -6.12 -2.23 -1.21
C VAL A 87 -4.76 -2.79 -1.64
N LEU A 88 -4.73 -3.40 -2.83
CA LEU A 88 -3.52 -3.81 -3.51
C LEU A 88 -3.23 -2.84 -4.66
N VAL A 89 -2.04 -2.26 -4.67
CA VAL A 89 -1.51 -1.46 -5.77
C VAL A 89 -0.41 -2.25 -6.46
N ALA A 90 -0.74 -2.86 -7.59
CA ALA A 90 0.23 -3.53 -8.46
C ALA A 90 0.87 -2.50 -9.41
N MET A 91 2.20 -2.42 -9.40
CA MET A 91 2.95 -1.48 -10.24
C MET A 91 3.20 -2.04 -11.66
N ASN A 92 3.10 -3.35 -11.83
CA ASN A 92 3.23 -4.07 -13.10
C ASN A 92 2.29 -5.29 -13.18
#